data_AF-A0A7R8V5I0-F1
#
_entry.id   AF-A0A7R8V5I0-F1
#
_cell.length_a   1.000
_cell.length_b   1.000
_cell.length_c   1.000
_cell.angle_alpha   90.00
_cell.angle_beta   90.00
_cell.angle_gamma   90.00
#
_symmetry.space_group_name_H-M   'P 1'
#
loop_
_entity.id
_entity.type
_entity.pdbx_description
1 polymer ?
#
loop_
_entity_poly.entity_id
_entity_poly.type
_entity_poly.pdbx_seq_one_letter_code
_entity_poly.pdbx_strand_id
1 'polypeptide(L)'
;MKKTSQFDEAEFRKFENKIDDVLKLLQDMSSEKDVTHTGPVIETSPLPDEDDFIVKVREDRTILNDVISENPVKKEPHTVDKFTFVQQLEQDAAMRAENRRNREIIADNFRRLGNKAFKEQRYEEAINLYTKAVDYIKDSPILYNNRALSYIKTRVYKRALIDCDFVINRLDEKNLRSWLYRAVAYFNLDDQVNFEKSIKMAKKHNANEIDYIDKFIDRIKDI
;
A
#
# COMPACT_ATOMS: atom_id res chain seq x y z
N MET A 1 -27.79 -30.66 -1.47
CA MET A 1 -27.00 -31.23 -2.58
C MET A 1 -25.66 -30.52 -2.63
N LYS A 2 -24.57 -31.24 -2.31
CA LYS A 2 -23.20 -30.71 -2.34
C LYS A 2 -22.77 -30.56 -3.81
N LYS A 3 -22.41 -29.34 -4.25
CA LYS A 3 -21.74 -29.11 -5.53
C LYS A 3 -20.24 -29.24 -5.31
N THR A 4 -19.68 -30.37 -5.71
CA THR A 4 -18.23 -30.56 -5.75
C THR A 4 -17.71 -29.86 -6.99
N SER A 5 -16.85 -28.87 -6.79
CA SER A 5 -16.16 -28.09 -7.82
C SER A 5 -15.29 -29.02 -8.66
N GLN A 6 -15.65 -29.21 -9.92
CA GLN A 6 -14.86 -29.95 -10.90
C GLN A 6 -13.69 -29.05 -11.29
N PHE A 7 -12.54 -29.24 -10.63
CA PHE A 7 -11.30 -28.58 -10.99
C PHE A 7 -10.85 -29.11 -12.35
N ASP A 8 -10.62 -28.23 -13.32
CA ASP A 8 -10.13 -28.59 -14.64
C ASP A 8 -8.70 -29.14 -14.53
N GLU A 9 -8.59 -30.47 -14.61
CA GLU A 9 -7.33 -31.22 -14.50
C GLU A 9 -6.30 -30.75 -15.54
N ALA A 10 -6.77 -30.25 -16.69
CA ALA A 10 -5.94 -29.65 -17.73
C ALA A 10 -5.29 -28.32 -17.28
N GLU A 11 -6.00 -27.52 -16.48
CA GLU A 11 -5.49 -26.26 -15.95
C GLU A 11 -4.46 -26.51 -14.84
N PHE A 12 -4.71 -27.53 -14.02
CA PHE A 12 -3.77 -27.98 -13.00
C PHE A 12 -2.47 -28.54 -13.62
N ARG A 13 -2.57 -29.37 -14.66
CA ARG A 13 -1.41 -29.85 -15.44
C ARG A 13 -0.59 -28.71 -16.02
N LYS A 14 -1.24 -27.66 -16.52
CA LYS A 14 -0.57 -26.48 -17.07
C LYS A 14 0.14 -25.67 -15.98
N PHE A 15 -0.36 -25.68 -14.76
CA PHE A 15 0.29 -25.09 -13.59
C PHE A 15 1.50 -25.90 -13.14
N GLU A 16 1.40 -27.22 -13.07
CA GLU A 16 2.52 -28.12 -12.75
C GLU A 16 3.70 -27.93 -13.72
N ASN A 17 3.44 -27.92 -15.03
CA ASN A 17 4.49 -27.72 -16.03
C ASN A 17 5.21 -26.37 -15.88
N LYS A 18 4.48 -25.31 -15.51
CA LYS A 18 5.09 -23.99 -15.26
C LYS A 18 5.95 -23.97 -14.01
N ILE A 19 5.61 -24.75 -12.99
CA ILE A 19 6.43 -24.87 -11.77
C ILE A 19 7.74 -25.57 -12.12
N ASP A 20 7.68 -26.63 -12.92
CA ASP A 20 8.87 -27.37 -13.36
C ASP A 20 9.82 -26.49 -14.19
N ASP A 21 9.27 -25.65 -15.08
CA ASP A 21 10.04 -24.67 -15.85
C ASP A 21 10.78 -23.67 -14.95
N VAL A 22 10.11 -23.19 -13.89
CA VAL A 22 10.71 -22.25 -12.92
C VAL A 22 11.78 -22.92 -12.07
N LEU A 23 11.55 -24.17 -11.64
CA LEU A 23 12.53 -24.93 -10.87
C LEU A 23 13.78 -25.23 -11.69
N LYS A 24 13.62 -25.57 -12.97
CA LYS A 24 14.73 -25.79 -13.89
C LYS A 24 15.58 -24.52 -14.06
N LEU A 25 14.93 -23.37 -14.23
CA LEU A 25 15.62 -22.08 -14.33
C LEU A 25 16.43 -21.74 -13.06
N LEU A 26 15.87 -22.03 -11.88
CA LEU A 26 16.57 -21.84 -10.61
C LEU A 26 17.78 -22.78 -10.45
N GLN A 27 17.67 -24.00 -10.98
CA GLN A 27 18.75 -24.98 -10.93
C GLN A 27 19.88 -24.62 -11.91
N ASP A 28 19.54 -24.11 -13.10
CA ASP A 28 20.52 -23.60 -14.06
C ASP A 28 21.28 -22.39 -13.50
N MET A 29 20.63 -21.51 -12.73
CA MET A 29 21.29 -20.39 -12.05
C MET A 29 22.19 -20.81 -10.87
N SER A 30 22.00 -22.01 -10.32
CA SER A 30 22.82 -22.53 -9.19
C SER A 30 23.98 -23.42 -9.65
N SER A 31 24.05 -23.74 -10.95
CA SER A 31 25.04 -24.63 -11.54
C SER A 31 26.08 -23.88 -12.38
N GLU A 32 26.63 -22.78 -11.85
CA GLU A 32 27.92 -22.25 -12.29
C GLU A 32 28.81 -21.97 -11.07
N LYS A 33 29.74 -22.89 -10.80
CA LYS A 33 30.99 -22.59 -10.09
C LYS A 33 32.13 -23.40 -10.72
N ASP A 34 33.04 -22.69 -11.39
CA ASP A 34 34.47 -22.68 -11.04
C ASP A 34 35.29 -21.85 -12.05
N VAL A 35 35.79 -20.69 -11.61
CA VAL A 35 37.06 -20.15 -12.12
C VAL A 35 37.91 -19.80 -10.90
N THR A 36 38.87 -20.67 -10.59
CA THR A 36 39.93 -20.43 -9.62
C THR A 36 41.08 -19.66 -10.27
N HIS A 37 41.44 -18.49 -9.75
CA HIS A 37 42.84 -18.04 -9.67
C HIS A 37 43.04 -17.12 -8.45
N THR A 38 43.69 -17.70 -7.43
CA THR A 38 44.58 -17.10 -6.42
C THR A 38 44.44 -15.59 -6.09
N GLY A 39 43.82 -15.29 -4.94
CA GLY A 39 43.92 -13.97 -4.28
C GLY A 39 44.98 -13.99 -3.16
N PRO A 40 45.66 -12.86 -2.88
CA PRO A 40 46.58 -12.76 -1.76
C PRO A 40 45.83 -12.68 -0.42
N VAL A 41 46.43 -13.32 0.59
CA VAL A 41 45.98 -13.34 1.99
C VAL A 41 45.93 -11.92 2.55
N ILE A 42 44.81 -11.55 3.18
CA ILE A 42 44.71 -10.34 4.00
C ILE A 42 44.30 -10.76 5.41
N GLU A 43 45.19 -10.48 6.36
CA GLU A 43 45.02 -10.62 7.80
C GLU A 43 43.76 -9.89 8.30
N THR A 44 43.03 -10.54 9.20
CA THR A 44 41.91 -9.95 9.93
C THR A 44 42.41 -8.87 10.88
N SER A 45 42.03 -7.63 10.63
CA SER A 45 42.20 -6.50 11.55
C SER A 45 40.83 -5.86 11.90
N PRO A 46 40.71 -5.19 13.06
CA PRO A 46 39.42 -4.95 13.74
C PRO A 46 38.55 -3.89 13.08
N LEU A 47 37.23 -3.98 13.30
CA LEU A 47 36.19 -3.07 12.82
C LEU A 47 36.45 -1.60 13.24
N PRO A 48 36.30 -0.61 12.34
CA PRO A 48 36.31 0.81 12.70
C PRO A 48 34.89 1.37 12.92
N ASP A 49 34.79 2.35 13.83
CA ASP A 49 33.59 2.99 14.35
C ASP A 49 32.80 3.87 13.35
N GLU A 50 31.56 4.23 13.74
CA GLU A 50 30.44 4.71 12.90
C GLU A 50 30.58 6.04 12.13
N ASP A 51 31.71 6.76 12.18
CA ASP A 51 31.74 8.19 11.76
C ASP A 51 32.39 8.51 10.40
N ASP A 52 32.82 7.55 9.58
CA ASP A 52 33.42 7.84 8.25
C ASP A 52 32.63 7.24 7.06
N PHE A 53 31.36 7.64 6.92
CA PHE A 53 30.53 7.29 5.76
C PHE A 53 30.72 8.23 4.57
N ILE A 54 31.94 8.34 4.04
CA ILE A 54 32.16 8.96 2.72
C ILE A 54 32.19 7.86 1.66
N VAL A 55 31.04 7.61 1.03
CA VAL A 55 30.96 6.77 -0.17
C VAL A 55 31.57 7.55 -1.34
N LYS A 56 32.89 7.38 -1.55
CA LYS A 56 33.51 7.77 -2.83
C LYS A 56 33.08 6.74 -3.88
N VAL A 57 32.24 7.15 -4.82
CA VAL A 57 31.89 6.35 -6.00
C VAL A 57 33.19 6.06 -6.75
N ARG A 58 33.69 4.83 -6.60
CA ARG A 58 34.91 4.35 -7.26
C ARG A 58 34.57 3.74 -8.62
N GLU A 59 34.09 4.59 -9.54
CA GLU A 59 33.80 4.28 -10.96
C GLU A 59 32.34 3.86 -11.25
N ASP A 60 31.80 4.45 -12.31
CA ASP A 60 30.49 4.14 -12.89
C ASP A 60 30.52 2.72 -13.47
N ARG A 61 29.67 1.83 -12.95
CA ARG A 61 29.54 0.45 -13.45
C ARG A 61 28.60 0.32 -14.66
N THR A 62 28.32 1.43 -15.34
CA THR A 62 27.49 1.43 -16.54
C THR A 62 28.31 0.88 -17.71
N ILE A 63 28.18 -0.42 -17.98
CA ILE A 63 28.75 -1.03 -19.18
C ILE A 63 27.81 -0.70 -20.35
N LEU A 64 28.15 0.32 -21.13
CA LEU A 64 27.54 0.53 -22.44
C LEU A 64 28.09 -0.56 -23.37
N ASN A 65 27.19 -1.28 -24.05
CA ASN A 65 27.58 -2.33 -24.97
C ASN A 65 28.11 -1.70 -26.27
N ASP A 66 29.41 -1.46 -26.36
CA ASP A 66 30.07 -0.80 -27.51
C ASP A 66 30.41 -1.75 -28.67
N VAL A 67 29.86 -2.97 -28.70
CA VAL A 67 30.06 -3.88 -29.83
C VAL A 67 29.16 -3.46 -30.98
N ILE A 68 29.71 -2.62 -31.87
CA ILE A 68 29.16 -2.40 -33.21
C ILE A 68 29.35 -3.71 -33.99
N SER A 69 28.29 -4.50 -34.10
CA SER A 69 28.23 -5.70 -34.93
C SER A 69 28.68 -5.39 -36.37
N GLU A 70 29.80 -5.97 -36.82
CA GLU A 70 30.43 -5.79 -38.14
C GLU A 70 29.61 -6.33 -39.34
N ASN A 71 28.35 -6.73 -39.11
CA ASN A 71 27.38 -6.95 -40.18
C ASN A 71 26.27 -5.92 -40.07
N PRO A 72 26.18 -4.92 -40.97
CA PRO A 72 25.03 -4.05 -41.04
C PRO A 72 23.89 -4.85 -41.68
N VAL A 73 23.27 -5.74 -40.91
CA VAL A 73 21.85 -5.99 -41.14
C VAL A 73 21.23 -4.61 -40.99
N LYS A 74 20.73 -4.03 -42.09
CA LYS A 74 19.83 -2.88 -42.04
C LYS A 74 18.60 -3.32 -41.26
N LYS A 75 18.72 -3.40 -39.93
CA LYS A 75 17.59 -3.19 -39.05
C LYS A 75 17.34 -1.71 -39.23
N GLU A 76 16.45 -1.38 -40.17
CA GLU A 76 15.77 -0.10 -40.09
C GLU A 76 15.40 0.05 -38.61
N PRO A 77 15.80 1.14 -37.95
CA PRO A 77 15.37 1.33 -36.59
C PRO A 77 13.84 1.24 -36.69
N HIS A 78 13.24 0.27 -36.00
CA HIS A 78 11.81 0.27 -35.77
C HIS A 78 11.56 1.46 -34.84
N THR A 79 11.70 2.66 -35.39
CA THR A 79 11.15 3.88 -34.83
C THR A 79 9.67 3.65 -34.96
N VAL A 80 9.07 3.12 -33.90
CA VAL A 80 7.62 3.19 -33.74
C VAL A 80 7.28 4.64 -34.05
N ASP A 81 6.49 4.85 -35.11
CA ASP A 81 6.13 6.19 -35.55
C ASP A 81 5.69 6.98 -34.31
N LYS A 82 6.18 8.21 -34.16
CA LYS A 82 5.92 9.03 -32.97
C LYS A 82 4.41 9.11 -32.71
N PHE A 83 3.63 9.13 -33.78
CA PHE A 83 2.17 9.04 -33.72
C PHE A 83 1.68 7.73 -33.10
N THR A 84 2.19 6.56 -33.54
CA THR A 84 1.85 5.25 -32.98
C THR A 84 2.23 5.11 -31.50
N PHE A 85 3.41 5.62 -31.10
CA PHE A 85 3.83 5.61 -29.70
C PHE A 85 2.90 6.46 -28.82
N VAL A 86 2.56 7.68 -29.27
CA VAL A 86 1.63 8.57 -28.55
C VAL A 86 0.24 7.93 -28.46
N GLN A 87 -0.26 7.34 -29.54
CA GLN A 87 -1.55 6.65 -29.56
C GLN A 87 -1.59 5.47 -28.57
N GLN A 88 -0.53 4.66 -28.50
CA GLN A 88 -0.45 3.55 -27.55
C GLN A 88 -0.39 4.05 -26.09
N LEU A 89 0.36 5.13 -25.84
CA LEU A 89 0.43 5.74 -24.52
C LEU A 89 -0.93 6.29 -24.06
N GLU A 90 -1.67 6.93 -24.94
CA GLU A 90 -3.02 7.42 -24.66
C GLU A 90 -3.99 6.27 -24.35
N GLN A 91 -3.94 5.18 -25.12
CA GLN A 91 -4.76 3.99 -24.88
C GLN A 91 -4.46 3.35 -23.51
N ASP A 92 -3.19 3.20 -23.16
CA ASP A 92 -2.78 2.68 -21.85
C ASP A 92 -3.21 3.61 -20.70
N ALA A 93 -3.08 4.93 -20.88
CA ALA A 93 -3.57 5.90 -19.91
C ALA A 93 -5.09 5.81 -19.71
N ALA A 94 -5.86 5.67 -20.81
CA ALA A 94 -7.30 5.50 -20.77
C ALA A 94 -7.70 4.20 -20.05
N MET A 95 -7.04 3.08 -20.36
CA MET A 95 -7.29 1.80 -19.70
C MET A 95 -6.98 1.86 -18.19
N ARG A 96 -5.87 2.49 -17.79
CA ARG A 96 -5.53 2.70 -16.37
C ARG A 96 -6.59 3.53 -15.66
N ALA A 97 -7.10 4.58 -16.29
CA ALA A 97 -8.16 5.42 -15.75
C ALA A 97 -9.50 4.66 -15.60
N GLU A 98 -9.88 3.86 -16.60
CA GLU A 98 -11.07 3.02 -16.55
C GLU A 98 -10.96 1.97 -15.44
N ASN A 99 -9.83 1.27 -15.36
CA ASN A 99 -9.56 0.31 -14.28
C ASN A 99 -9.66 0.96 -12.90
N ARG A 100 -9.20 2.20 -12.73
CA ARG A 100 -9.37 2.94 -11.47
C ARG A 100 -10.84 3.24 -11.18
N ARG A 101 -11.61 3.74 -12.16
CA ARG A 101 -13.06 3.98 -12.00
C ARG A 101 -13.80 2.70 -11.61
N ASN A 102 -13.47 1.58 -12.22
CA ASN A 102 -14.09 0.30 -11.89
C ASN A 102 -13.81 -0.09 -10.43
N ARG A 103 -12.57 0.09 -9.95
CA ARG A 103 -12.24 -0.11 -8.52
C ARG A 103 -12.98 0.86 -7.61
N GLU A 104 -13.18 2.12 -8.02
CA GLU A 104 -13.98 3.11 -7.29
C GLU A 104 -15.43 2.70 -7.12
N ILE A 105 -16.06 2.24 -8.19
CA ILE A 105 -17.44 1.77 -8.15
C ILE A 105 -17.57 0.56 -7.21
N ILE A 106 -16.63 -0.37 -7.26
CA ILE A 106 -16.64 -1.56 -6.38
C ILE A 106 -16.43 -1.15 -4.91
N ALA A 107 -15.43 -0.31 -4.62
CA ALA A 107 -15.16 0.19 -3.29
C ALA A 107 -16.37 0.96 -2.71
N ASP A 108 -17.03 1.78 -3.52
CA ASP A 108 -18.19 2.55 -3.09
C ASP A 108 -19.39 1.65 -2.75
N ASN A 109 -19.59 0.58 -3.51
CA ASN A 109 -20.60 -0.43 -3.18
C ASN A 109 -20.33 -1.10 -1.82
N PHE A 110 -19.09 -1.52 -1.56
CA PHE A 110 -18.71 -2.07 -0.26
C PHE A 110 -18.86 -1.04 0.87
N ARG A 111 -18.47 0.22 0.64
CA ARG A 111 -18.67 1.32 1.59
C ARG A 111 -20.15 1.50 1.93
N ARG A 112 -21.04 1.48 0.92
CA ARG A 112 -22.48 1.62 1.12
C ARG A 112 -23.06 0.45 1.91
N LEU A 113 -22.63 -0.78 1.61
CA LEU A 113 -23.01 -1.97 2.39
C LEU A 113 -22.51 -1.88 3.83
N GLY A 114 -21.25 -1.45 4.04
CA GLY A 114 -20.67 -1.22 5.37
C GLY A 114 -21.45 -0.17 6.15
N ASN A 115 -21.85 0.92 5.51
CA ASN A 115 -22.68 1.96 6.14
C ASN A 115 -24.05 1.40 6.56
N LYS A 116 -24.64 0.49 5.77
CA LYS A 116 -25.90 -0.18 6.12
C LYS A 116 -25.71 -1.08 7.35
N ALA A 117 -24.70 -1.95 7.34
CA ALA A 117 -24.37 -2.81 8.48
C ALA A 117 -24.08 -1.99 9.75
N PHE A 118 -23.36 -0.86 9.62
CA PHE A 118 -23.07 0.04 10.73
C PHE A 118 -24.35 0.64 11.35
N LYS A 119 -25.31 1.08 10.52
CA LYS A 119 -26.60 1.60 10.99
C LYS A 119 -27.42 0.55 11.72
N GLU A 120 -27.30 -0.71 11.32
CA GLU A 120 -27.92 -1.87 11.96
C GLU A 120 -27.12 -2.38 13.18
N GLN A 121 -26.10 -1.64 13.63
CA GLN A 121 -25.24 -1.97 14.77
C GLN A 121 -24.42 -3.26 14.59
N ARG A 122 -24.34 -3.79 13.36
CA ARG A 122 -23.50 -4.94 12.98
C ARG A 122 -22.07 -4.48 12.70
N TYR A 123 -21.37 -4.05 13.74
CA TYR A 123 -20.08 -3.37 13.61
C TYR A 123 -18.95 -4.25 13.06
N GLU A 124 -18.88 -5.52 13.45
CA GLU A 124 -17.89 -6.48 12.93
C GLU A 124 -18.07 -6.71 11.41
N GLU A 125 -19.32 -6.82 10.96
CA GLU A 125 -19.64 -6.93 9.53
C GLU A 125 -19.27 -5.66 8.78
N ALA A 126 -19.56 -4.49 9.38
CA ALA A 126 -19.15 -3.20 8.81
C ALA A 126 -17.63 -3.09 8.66
N ILE A 127 -16.85 -3.53 9.66
CA ILE A 127 -15.37 -3.56 9.60
C ILE A 127 -14.90 -4.41 8.42
N ASN A 128 -15.47 -5.61 8.24
CA ASN A 128 -15.12 -6.49 7.13
C ASN A 128 -15.45 -5.86 5.77
N LEU A 129 -16.61 -5.21 5.65
CA LEU A 129 -17.05 -4.55 4.42
C LEU A 129 -16.16 -3.33 4.09
N TYR A 130 -15.80 -2.51 5.08
CA TYR A 130 -14.87 -1.39 4.86
C TYR A 130 -13.47 -1.88 4.52
N THR A 131 -13.01 -2.98 5.12
CA THR A 131 -11.70 -3.58 4.79
C THR A 131 -11.68 -4.04 3.33
N LYS A 132 -12.73 -4.71 2.86
CA LYS A 132 -12.86 -5.04 1.44
C LYS A 132 -12.85 -3.79 0.56
N ALA A 133 -13.53 -2.71 0.95
CA ALA A 133 -13.49 -1.45 0.20
C ALA A 133 -12.06 -0.87 0.10
N VAL A 134 -11.29 -0.94 1.19
CA VAL A 134 -9.89 -0.47 1.24
C VAL A 134 -8.98 -1.29 0.33
N ASP A 135 -9.23 -2.58 0.17
CA ASP A 135 -8.45 -3.43 -0.74
C ASP A 135 -8.53 -2.96 -2.20
N TYR A 136 -9.66 -2.37 -2.60
CA TYR A 136 -9.82 -1.74 -3.92
C TYR A 136 -9.27 -0.32 -3.97
N ILE A 137 -9.42 0.46 -2.89
CA ILE A 137 -9.01 1.87 -2.80
C ILE A 137 -8.34 2.18 -1.48
N LYS A 138 -7.03 2.39 -1.54
CA LYS A 138 -6.18 2.63 -0.37
C LYS A 138 -6.02 4.11 -0.02
N ASP A 139 -6.45 5.02 -0.90
CA ASP A 139 -6.28 6.47 -0.83
C ASP A 139 -7.57 7.21 -0.41
N SER A 140 -8.53 6.54 0.23
CA SER A 140 -9.79 7.15 0.66
C SER A 140 -9.88 7.37 2.17
N PRO A 141 -9.78 8.62 2.67
CA PRO A 141 -9.93 8.95 4.10
C PRO A 141 -11.24 8.45 4.70
N ILE A 142 -12.33 8.47 3.92
CA ILE A 142 -13.67 8.12 4.36
C ILE A 142 -13.74 6.64 4.77
N LEU A 143 -13.09 5.75 4.03
CA LEU A 143 -13.11 4.31 4.32
C LEU A 143 -12.42 4.01 5.66
N TYR A 144 -11.22 4.57 5.87
CA TYR A 144 -10.48 4.41 7.13
C TYR A 144 -11.23 5.05 8.30
N ASN A 145 -11.81 6.23 8.14
CA ASN A 145 -12.59 6.87 9.19
C ASN A 145 -13.83 6.04 9.59
N ASN A 146 -14.55 5.50 8.61
CA ASN A 146 -15.72 4.66 8.89
C ASN A 146 -15.32 3.33 9.57
N ARG A 147 -14.19 2.75 9.17
CA ARG A 147 -13.63 1.56 9.82
C ARG A 147 -13.13 1.85 11.24
N ALA A 148 -12.42 2.96 11.45
CA ALA A 148 -11.97 3.42 12.76
C ALA A 148 -13.14 3.64 13.73
N LEU A 149 -14.22 4.27 13.27
CA LEU A 149 -15.42 4.43 14.08
C LEU A 149 -16.05 3.08 14.46
N SER A 150 -16.05 2.12 13.54
CA SER A 150 -16.53 0.75 13.81
C SER A 150 -15.65 0.01 14.82
N TYR A 151 -14.33 0.22 14.76
CA TYR A 151 -13.38 -0.27 15.78
C TYR A 151 -13.62 0.37 17.15
N ILE A 152 -13.91 1.67 17.21
CA ILE A 152 -14.27 2.34 18.47
C ILE A 152 -15.54 1.73 19.06
N LYS A 153 -16.56 1.47 18.24
CA LYS A 153 -17.81 0.83 18.69
C LYS A 153 -17.63 -0.60 19.20
N THR A 154 -16.65 -1.33 18.68
CA THR A 154 -16.26 -2.68 19.14
C THR A 154 -15.18 -2.65 20.23
N ARG A 155 -14.81 -1.47 20.74
CA ARG A 155 -13.78 -1.24 21.77
C ARG A 155 -12.38 -1.71 21.37
N VAL A 156 -12.09 -1.82 20.06
CA VAL A 156 -10.77 -2.15 19.52
C VAL A 156 -9.98 -0.88 19.22
N TYR A 157 -9.73 -0.08 20.27
CA TYR A 157 -9.21 1.29 20.14
C TYR A 157 -7.84 1.38 19.45
N LYS A 158 -6.94 0.42 19.71
CA LYS A 158 -5.61 0.39 19.08
C LYS A 158 -5.68 0.30 17.55
N ARG A 159 -6.64 -0.46 17.00
CA ARG A 159 -6.84 -0.54 15.54
C ARG A 159 -7.46 0.73 14.99
N ALA A 160 -8.37 1.36 15.74
CA ALA A 160 -8.91 2.66 15.37
C ALA A 160 -7.82 3.73 15.27
N LEU A 161 -6.85 3.74 16.21
CA LEU A 161 -5.71 4.65 16.18
C LEU A 161 -4.87 4.47 14.92
N ILE A 162 -4.56 3.23 14.52
CA ILE A 162 -3.80 2.94 13.29
C ILE A 162 -4.50 3.54 12.07
N ASP A 163 -5.82 3.36 11.95
CA ASP A 163 -6.60 3.91 10.83
C ASP A 163 -6.60 5.45 10.86
N CYS A 164 -6.75 6.06 12.04
CA CYS A 164 -6.73 7.53 12.16
C CYS A 164 -5.35 8.10 11.83
N ASP A 165 -4.28 7.49 12.35
CA ASP A 165 -2.90 7.91 12.10
C ASP A 165 -2.53 7.74 10.62
N PHE A 166 -3.04 6.69 9.94
CA PHE A 166 -2.85 6.53 8.51
C PHE A 166 -3.47 7.70 7.73
N VAL A 167 -4.72 8.08 8.03
CA VAL A 167 -5.37 9.21 7.35
C VAL A 167 -4.60 10.50 7.60
N ILE A 168 -4.29 10.81 8.86
CA ILE A 168 -3.60 12.05 9.25
C ILE A 168 -2.22 12.15 8.58
N ASN A 169 -1.44 11.07 8.57
CA ASN A 169 -0.05 11.12 8.12
C ASN A 169 0.12 10.91 6.61
N ARG A 170 -0.83 10.25 5.93
CA ARG A 170 -0.66 9.81 4.54
C ARG A 170 -1.69 10.34 3.56
N LEU A 171 -2.89 10.71 4.02
CA LEU A 171 -3.98 11.09 3.12
C LEU A 171 -4.41 12.55 3.30
N ASP A 172 -4.79 12.93 4.50
CA ASP A 172 -5.35 14.24 4.82
C ASP A 172 -5.06 14.60 6.28
N GLU A 173 -4.01 15.39 6.50
CA GLU A 173 -3.60 15.88 7.82
C GLU A 173 -4.68 16.75 8.47
N LYS A 174 -5.53 17.42 7.68
CA LYS A 174 -6.55 18.35 8.21
C LYS A 174 -7.85 17.63 8.55
N ASN A 175 -7.94 16.33 8.33
CA ASN A 175 -9.19 15.58 8.46
C ASN A 175 -9.76 15.62 9.87
N LEU A 176 -10.85 16.35 10.07
CA LEU A 176 -11.44 16.52 11.39
C LEU A 176 -11.86 15.20 12.04
N ARG A 177 -12.52 14.32 11.27
CA ARG A 177 -13.04 13.06 11.80
C ARG A 177 -11.92 12.16 12.33
N SER A 178 -10.80 12.09 11.62
CA SER A 178 -9.64 11.30 12.06
C SER A 178 -9.09 11.81 13.38
N TRP A 179 -8.93 13.13 13.55
CA TRP A 179 -8.48 13.71 14.82
C TRP A 179 -9.46 13.46 15.97
N LEU A 180 -10.76 13.59 15.71
CA LEU A 180 -11.80 13.34 16.71
C LEU A 180 -11.88 11.87 17.13
N TYR A 181 -11.84 10.94 16.17
CA TYR A 181 -11.86 9.50 16.47
C TYR A 181 -10.58 9.05 17.17
N ARG A 182 -9.44 9.64 16.81
CA ARG A 182 -8.16 9.45 17.52
C ARG A 182 -8.26 9.91 18.97
N ALA A 183 -8.85 11.09 19.22
CA ALA A 183 -9.11 11.57 20.58
C ALA A 183 -10.02 10.61 21.35
N VAL A 184 -11.15 10.18 20.78
CA VAL A 184 -12.04 9.18 21.41
C VAL A 184 -11.28 7.90 21.78
N ALA A 185 -10.46 7.38 20.87
CA ALA A 185 -9.69 6.17 21.12
C ALA A 185 -8.66 6.35 22.26
N TYR A 186 -7.97 7.49 22.34
CA TYR A 186 -7.05 7.77 23.45
C TYR A 186 -7.77 7.99 24.78
N PHE A 187 -8.94 8.64 24.77
CA PHE A 187 -9.77 8.81 25.96
C PHE A 187 -10.17 7.46 26.56
N ASN A 188 -10.59 6.50 25.71
CA ASN A 188 -10.95 5.15 26.16
C ASN A 188 -9.73 4.27 26.53
N LEU A 189 -8.51 4.72 26.25
CA LEU A 189 -7.26 4.06 26.63
C LEU A 189 -6.60 4.75 27.84
N ASP A 190 -7.28 5.71 28.47
CA ASP A 190 -6.78 6.52 29.60
C ASP A 190 -5.48 7.30 29.29
N ASP A 191 -5.21 7.59 28.01
CA ASP A 191 -4.05 8.37 27.58
C ASP A 191 -4.44 9.84 27.38
N GLN A 192 -4.41 10.58 28.49
CA GLN A 192 -4.81 11.99 28.52
C GLN A 192 -3.88 12.89 27.68
N VAL A 193 -2.58 12.58 27.63
CA VAL A 193 -1.59 13.40 26.91
C VAL A 193 -1.87 13.38 25.40
N ASN A 194 -2.09 12.19 24.84
CA ASN A 194 -2.38 12.06 23.41
C ASN A 194 -3.81 12.49 23.06
N PHE A 195 -4.75 12.36 24.00
CA PHE A 195 -6.10 12.92 23.87
C PHE A 195 -6.07 14.44 23.67
N GLU A 196 -5.42 15.17 24.58
CA GLU A 196 -5.32 16.65 24.51
C GLU A 196 -4.57 17.11 23.26
N LYS A 197 -3.49 16.40 22.90
CA LYS A 197 -2.75 16.65 21.65
C LYS A 197 -3.65 16.53 20.43
N SER A 198 -4.50 15.49 20.39
CA SER A 198 -5.41 15.25 19.26
C SER A 198 -6.47 16.35 19.14
N ILE A 199 -7.03 16.80 20.27
CA ILE A 199 -7.99 17.92 20.29
C ILE A 199 -7.34 19.22 19.84
N LYS A 200 -6.14 19.52 20.35
CA LYS A 200 -5.39 20.72 19.99
C LYS A 200 -5.14 20.77 18.48
N MET A 201 -4.74 19.64 17.88
CA MET A 201 -4.56 19.55 16.44
C MET A 201 -5.89 19.67 15.69
N ALA A 202 -6.97 19.01 16.14
CA ALA A 202 -8.29 19.13 15.55
C ALA A 202 -8.74 20.60 15.43
N LYS A 203 -8.64 21.36 16.53
CA LYS A 203 -8.98 22.79 16.57
C LYS A 203 -8.05 23.65 15.71
N LYS A 204 -6.74 23.35 15.71
CA LYS A 204 -5.75 24.07 14.89
C LYS A 204 -6.04 23.95 13.40
N HIS A 205 -6.36 22.75 12.92
CA HIS A 205 -6.62 22.52 11.50
C HIS A 205 -8.04 22.93 11.07
N ASN A 206 -9.00 22.96 12.01
CA ASN A 206 -10.43 23.20 11.74
C ASN A 206 -10.96 24.35 12.60
N ALA A 207 -10.38 25.55 12.45
CA ALA A 207 -10.72 26.72 13.26
C ALA A 207 -12.20 27.15 13.15
N ASN A 208 -12.85 26.85 12.02
CA ASN A 208 -14.25 27.20 11.79
C ASN A 208 -15.23 26.27 12.54
N GLU A 209 -14.77 25.10 12.98
CA GLU A 209 -15.62 24.06 13.58
C GLU A 209 -15.34 23.86 15.09
N ILE A 210 -14.71 24.85 15.74
CA ILE A 210 -14.33 24.75 17.17
C ILE A 210 -15.54 24.47 18.08
N ASP A 211 -16.66 25.16 17.88
CA ASP A 211 -17.90 24.94 18.65
C ASP A 211 -18.43 23.50 18.49
N TYR A 212 -18.34 22.95 17.28
CA TYR A 212 -18.70 21.56 17.04
C TYR A 212 -17.76 20.58 17.75
N ILE A 213 -16.45 20.87 17.73
CA ILE A 213 -15.43 20.07 18.41
C ILE A 213 -15.66 20.06 19.92
N ASP A 214 -15.93 21.23 20.53
CA ASP A 214 -16.16 21.34 21.97
C ASP A 214 -17.42 20.58 22.40
N LYS A 215 -18.54 20.77 21.70
CA LYS A 215 -19.76 19.97 21.91
C LYS A 215 -19.54 18.48 21.72
N PHE A 216 -18.64 18.08 20.82
CA PHE A 216 -18.30 16.68 20.63
C PHE A 216 -17.49 16.12 21.80
N ILE A 217 -16.54 16.89 22.34
CA ILE A 217 -15.73 16.51 23.50
C ILE A 217 -16.58 16.39 24.76
N ASP A 218 -17.49 17.34 25.00
CA ASP A 218 -18.37 17.32 26.17
C ASP A 218 -19.21 16.03 26.19
N ARG A 219 -19.81 15.66 25.05
CA ARG A 219 -20.55 14.39 24.91
C ARG A 219 -19.73 13.13 25.17
N ILE A 220 -18.41 13.18 25.00
CA ILE A 220 -17.54 12.02 25.28
C ILE A 220 -17.30 11.89 26.78
N LYS A 221 -17.12 13.02 27.47
CA LYS A 221 -16.85 13.06 28.91
C LYS A 221 -18.09 12.77 29.76
N ASP A 222 -19.27 12.98 29.19
CA ASP A 222 -20.56 12.72 29.85
C ASP A 222 -20.98 11.23 29.86
N ILE A 223 -20.25 10.35 29.16
CA ILE A 223 -20.52 8.90 29.05
C ILE A 223 -19.69 8.13 30.08
#